data_AF-A0A7Z7GG63-F1
#
_entry.id   AF-A0A7Z7GG63-F1
#
_cell.length_a   1.000
_cell.length_b   1.000
_cell.length_c   1.000
_cell.angle_alpha   90.00
_cell.angle_beta   90.00
_cell.angle_gamma   90.00
#
_symmetry.space_group_name_H-M   'P 1'
#
loop_
_entity.id
_entity.type
_entity.pdbx_description
1 polymer ?
#
loop_
_entity_poly.entity_id
_entity_poly.type
_entity_poly.pdbx_seq_one_letter_code
_entity_poly.pdbx_strand_id
1 'polypeptide(L)'
;DILAFCGFPPQHWRQIWSTNPLERVNKEIKRRTDVVGTFPNPAALLRLAGHVLIEQHDEWDGADRRYFSEHSMKLLHVTEEEVAIPELTAA
;
A
#
# COMPACT_ATOMS: atom_id res chain seq x y z
N ASP A 1 -7.02 -13.85 2.46
CA ASP A 1 -8.33 -13.41 2.98
C ASP A 1 -8.82 -12.27 2.08
N ILE A 2 -9.99 -12.40 1.47
CA ILE A 2 -10.55 -11.41 0.53
C ILE A 2 -11.12 -10.20 1.28
N LEU A 3 -11.51 -10.38 2.54
CA LEU A 3 -12.16 -9.35 3.36
C LEU A 3 -11.20 -8.62 4.29
N ALA A 4 -9.89 -8.85 4.18
CA ALA A 4 -8.90 -8.19 5.03
C ALA A 4 -8.97 -6.65 4.98
N PHE A 5 -9.42 -6.08 3.86
CA PHE A 5 -9.60 -4.62 3.73
C PHE A 5 -10.73 -4.07 4.62
N CYS A 6 -11.70 -4.89 5.03
CA CYS A 6 -12.80 -4.49 5.92
C CYS A 6 -12.31 -4.11 7.32
N GLY A 7 -11.11 -4.53 7.71
CA GLY A 7 -10.47 -4.10 8.96
C GLY A 7 -9.98 -2.64 8.93
N PHE A 8 -10.02 -1.97 7.78
CA PHE A 8 -9.60 -0.58 7.64
C PHE A 8 -10.79 0.38 7.59
N PRO A 9 -10.60 1.68 7.90
CA PRO A 9 -11.64 2.70 7.73
C PRO A 9 -12.23 2.68 6.31
N PRO A 10 -13.56 2.81 6.14
CA PRO A 10 -14.23 2.68 4.83
C PRO A 10 -13.68 3.61 3.73
N GLN A 11 -13.18 4.78 4.12
CA GLN A 11 -12.52 5.75 3.24
C GLN A 11 -11.26 5.22 2.52
N HIS A 12 -10.69 4.10 2.99
CA HIS A 12 -9.47 3.48 2.45
C HIS A 12 -9.71 2.21 1.65
N TRP A 13 -10.92 1.65 1.70
CA TRP A 13 -11.23 0.38 1.03
C TRP A 13 -10.91 0.42 -0.45
N ARG A 14 -11.25 1.54 -1.11
CA ARG A 14 -11.02 1.71 -2.54
C ARG A 14 -9.54 1.67 -2.91
N GLN A 15 -8.68 2.17 -2.04
CA GLN A 15 -7.24 2.23 -2.22
C GLN A 15 -6.61 0.85 -1.96
N ILE A 16 -7.13 0.12 -0.96
CA ILE A 16 -6.60 -1.19 -0.54
C ILE A 16 -6.99 -2.29 -1.52
N TRP A 17 -8.24 -2.34 -1.97
CA TRP A 17 -8.73 -3.43 -2.83
C TRP A 17 -8.32 -3.27 -4.31
N SER A 18 -7.75 -2.12 -4.69
CA SER A 18 -7.52 -1.76 -6.09
C SER A 18 -6.14 -2.20 -6.52
N THR A 19 -6.06 -2.88 -7.65
CA THR A 19 -4.79 -3.28 -8.27
C THR A 19 -4.15 -2.18 -9.10
N ASN A 20 -4.81 -1.02 -9.30
CA ASN A 20 -4.33 0.03 -10.19
C ASN A 20 -2.91 0.53 -9.86
N PRO A 21 -2.51 0.77 -8.58
CA PRO A 21 -1.15 1.20 -8.28
C PRO A 21 -0.11 0.12 -8.66
N LEU A 22 -0.43 -1.14 -8.40
CA LEU A 22 0.43 -2.27 -8.75
C LEU A 22 0.55 -2.44 -10.27
N GLU A 23 -0.56 -2.34 -11.00
CA GLU A 23 -0.59 -2.40 -12.46
C GLU A 23 0.23 -1.26 -13.08
N ARG A 24 0.17 -0.05 -12.52
CA ARG A 24 0.96 1.09 -12.97
C ARG A 24 2.47 0.84 -12.80
N VAL A 25 2.90 0.34 -11.64
CA VAL A 25 4.30 -0.01 -11.39
C VAL A 25 4.76 -1.13 -12.32
N ASN A 26 3.96 -2.19 -12.48
CA ASN A 26 4.28 -3.30 -13.38
C ASN A 26 4.41 -2.84 -14.84
N LYS A 27 3.53 -1.93 -15.28
CA LYS A 27 3.59 -1.34 -16.61
C LYS A 27 4.86 -0.51 -16.81
N GLU A 28 5.29 0.21 -15.78
CA GLU A 28 6.52 1.01 -15.85
C GLU A 28 7.78 0.14 -15.86
N ILE A 29 7.83 -0.91 -15.04
CA ILE A 29 8.90 -1.91 -15.09
C ILE A 29 8.97 -2.50 -16.49
N LYS A 30 7.84 -2.98 -17.03
CA LYS A 30 7.77 -3.54 -18.38
C LYS A 30 8.29 -2.56 -19.44
N ARG A 31 7.81 -1.31 -19.42
CA ARG A 31 8.22 -0.26 -20.38
C ARG A 31 9.73 -0.02 -20.34
N ARG A 32 10.35 0.04 -19.15
CA ARG A 32 11.80 0.27 -19.04
C ARG A 32 12.63 -0.96 -19.39
N THR A 33 12.13 -2.17 -19.09
CA THR A 33 12.79 -3.41 -19.52
C THR A 33 12.72 -3.59 -21.04
N ASP A 34 11.62 -3.17 -21.69
CA ASP A 34 11.45 -3.26 -23.14
C ASP A 34 12.50 -2.42 -23.89
N VAL A 35 12.95 -1.29 -23.32
CA VAL A 35 14.03 -0.45 -23.89
C VAL A 35 15.39 -1.15 -23.84
N VAL A 36 15.66 -1.90 -22.77
CA VAL A 36 16.94 -2.63 -22.61
C VAL A 36 16.97 -3.89 -23.50
N GLY A 37 15.81 -4.53 -23.70
CA GLY A 37 15.70 -5.76 -24.48
C GLY A 37 16.27 -6.97 -23.72
N THR A 38 17.59 -7.20 -23.81
CA THR A 38 18.26 -8.34 -23.16
C THR A 38 19.25 -7.87 -22.09
N PHE A 39 19.13 -8.40 -20.88
CA PHE A 39 20.02 -8.06 -19.77
C PHE A 39 21.26 -8.98 -19.74
N PRO A 40 22.45 -8.45 -19.40
CA PRO A 40 23.69 -9.23 -19.34
C PRO A 40 23.76 -10.17 -18.13
N ASN A 41 22.99 -9.91 -17.07
CA ASN A 41 22.85 -10.78 -15.89
C ASN A 41 21.59 -10.39 -15.08
N PRO A 42 21.11 -11.28 -14.18
CA PRO A 42 19.94 -11.00 -13.34
C PRO A 42 20.09 -9.77 -12.43
N ALA A 43 21.31 -9.48 -11.96
CA ALA A 43 21.55 -8.33 -11.10
C ALA A 43 21.31 -6.99 -11.82
N ALA A 44 21.53 -6.92 -13.14
CA ALA A 44 21.21 -5.74 -13.95
C ALA A 44 19.71 -5.48 -14.03
N LEU A 45 18.89 -6.53 -14.18
CA LEU A 45 17.44 -6.42 -14.12
C LEU A 45 16.96 -5.96 -12.74
N LEU A 46 17.52 -6.55 -11.67
CA LEU A 46 17.18 -6.18 -10.31
C LEU A 46 17.49 -4.71 -10.00
N ARG A 47 18.63 -4.19 -10.48
CA ARG A 47 18.96 -2.76 -10.32
C ARG A 47 17.94 -1.84 -11.01
N LEU A 48 17.51 -2.18 -12.22
CA LEU A 48 16.52 -1.38 -12.95
C LEU A 48 15.15 -1.43 -12.25
N ALA A 49 14.67 -2.62 -11.90
CA ALA A 49 13.40 -2.77 -11.21
C ALA A 49 13.45 -2.08 -9.83
N GLY A 50 14.54 -2.25 -9.08
CA GLY A 50 14.76 -1.58 -7.80
C GLY A 50 14.76 -0.06 -7.93
N HIS A 51 15.39 0.50 -8.96
CA HIS A 51 15.36 1.93 -9.24
C HIS A 51 13.94 2.45 -9.47
N VAL A 52 13.11 1.73 -10.25
CA VAL A 52 11.70 2.10 -10.47
C VAL A 52 10.91 2.10 -9.16
N LEU A 53 11.17 1.14 -8.28
CA LEU A 53 10.52 1.09 -6.97
C LEU A 53 10.95 2.22 -6.04
N ILE A 54 12.23 2.62 -6.08
CA ILE A 54 12.74 3.77 -5.32
C ILE A 54 12.08 5.06 -5.80
N GLU A 55 12.04 5.32 -7.11
CA GLU A 55 11.34 6.49 -7.64
C GLU A 55 9.87 6.52 -7.22
N GLN A 56 9.20 5.36 -7.22
CA GLN A 56 7.81 5.28 -6.81
C GLN A 56 7.62 5.57 -5.31
N HIS A 57 8.57 5.12 -4.48
CA HIS A 57 8.59 5.40 -3.06
C HIS A 57 8.79 6.89 -2.80
N ASP A 58 9.76 7.52 -3.48
CA ASP A 58 10.05 8.94 -3.35
C ASP A 58 8.85 9.80 -3.78
N GLU A 59 8.13 9.40 -4.84
CA GLU A 59 6.88 10.05 -5.25
C GLU A 59 5.81 9.97 -4.16
N TRP A 60 5.69 8.82 -3.49
CA TRP A 60 4.71 8.64 -2.41
C TRP A 60 5.06 9.39 -1.13
N ASP A 61 6.34 9.48 -0.80
CA ASP A 61 6.83 10.21 0.37
C ASP A 61 6.72 11.73 0.16
N GLY A 62 7.06 12.21 -1.04
CA GLY A 62 7.01 13.63 -1.41
C GLY A 62 5.63 14.17 -1.78
N ALA A 63 4.60 13.31 -1.92
CA ALA A 63 3.26 13.74 -2.33
C ALA A 63 2.54 14.51 -1.21
N ASP A 64 2.05 15.71 -1.54
CA ASP A 64 1.27 16.57 -0.64
C ASP A 64 -0.04 15.88 -0.16
N ARG A 65 -0.62 15.03 -1.02
CA ARG A 65 -1.78 14.20 -0.68
C ARG A 65 -1.36 12.80 -0.26
N ARG A 66 -1.45 12.53 1.05
CA ARG A 66 -1.25 11.19 1.61
C ARG A 66 -2.37 10.24 1.16
N TYR A 67 -1.99 9.07 0.64
CA TYR A 67 -2.93 7.99 0.30
C TYR A 67 -3.69 7.47 1.53
N PHE A 68 -3.00 7.41 2.67
CA PHE A 68 -3.55 7.08 3.98
C PHE A 68 -3.19 8.19 4.96
N SER A 69 -4.16 9.01 5.37
CA SER A 69 -3.88 10.10 6.31
C SER A 69 -3.71 9.57 7.72
N GLU A 70 -2.83 10.19 8.50
CA GLU A 70 -2.59 9.77 9.89
C GLU A 70 -3.88 9.83 10.74
N HIS A 71 -4.69 10.88 10.54
CA HIS A 71 -5.96 11.04 11.23
C HIS A 71 -6.93 9.89 10.92
N SER A 72 -7.07 9.53 9.65
CA SER A 72 -7.94 8.42 9.25
C SER A 72 -7.46 7.07 9.78
N MET A 73 -6.15 6.84 9.80
CA MET A 73 -5.55 5.58 10.27
C MET A 73 -5.69 5.38 11.78
N LYS A 74 -5.79 6.45 12.58
CA LYS A 74 -6.07 6.35 14.02
C LYS A 74 -7.40 5.67 14.34
N LEU A 75 -8.38 5.70 13.43
CA LEU A 75 -9.67 5.03 13.59
C LEU A 75 -9.56 3.50 13.67
N LEU A 76 -8.43 2.90 13.27
CA LEU A 76 -8.16 1.46 13.40
C LEU A 76 -8.16 0.98 14.85
N HIS A 77 -7.72 1.83 15.79
CA HIS A 77 -7.51 1.47 17.19
C HIS A 77 -8.65 1.91 18.11
N VAL A 78 -9.67 2.60 17.58
CA VAL A 78 -10.79 3.13 18.39
C VAL A 78 -11.69 2.01 18.93
N THR A 79 -11.69 0.82 18.30
CA THR A 79 -12.58 -0.29 18.67
C THR A 79 -12.13 -1.06 19.93
N GLU A 80 -10.89 -0.91 20.39
CA GLU A 80 -10.38 -1.66 21.56
C GLU A 80 -10.70 -0.99 22.91
N GLU A 81 -10.87 0.34 22.95
CA GLU A 81 -11.11 1.05 24.23
C GLU A 81 -12.59 1.13 24.64
N GLU A 82 -13.55 0.91 23.74
CA GLU A 82 -14.99 1.16 24.00
C GLU A 82 -15.85 -0.09 24.29
N VAL A 83 -15.29 -1.31 24.32
CA VAL A 83 -16.04 -2.54 24.64
C VAL A 83 -15.61 -3.17 25.98
N ALA A 84 -15.23 -2.35 26.96
CA ALA A 84 -15.31 -2.76 28.35
C ALA A 84 -16.75 -2.50 28.84
N ILE A 85 -17.68 -3.41 28.50
CA ILE A 85 -19.04 -3.38 29.05
C ILE A 85 -18.92 -3.72 30.55
N PRO A 86 -19.14 -2.78 31.49
CA PRO A 86 -18.90 -3.01 32.91
C PRO A 86 -19.89 -4.01 33.54
N GLU A 87 -20.98 -4.34 32.84
CA GLU A 87 -22.08 -5.16 33.36
C GLU A 87 -21.83 -6.68 33.29
N LEU A 88 -20.74 -7.15 32.66
CA LEU A 88 -20.40 -8.58 32.56
C LEU A 88 -19.26 -9.04 33.49
N THR A 89 -18.66 -8.13 34.27
CA THR A 89 -17.62 -8.46 35.26
C THR A 89 -18.17 -8.63 36.68
N ALA A 90 -19.49 -8.53 36.87
CA ALA A 90 -20.16 -8.58 38.18
C ALA A 90 -21.18 -9.73 38.33
N ALA A 91 -21.02 -10.83 37.58
CA ALA A 91 -21.82 -12.06 37.75
C ALA A 91 -20.92 -13.27 38.02
#